data_AF-A0A1P8JVA4-F1
#
_entry.id   AF-A0A1P8JVA4-F1
#
_cell.length_a   1.000
_cell.length_b   1.000
_cell.length_c   1.000
_cell.angle_alpha   90.00
_cell.angle_beta   90.00
_cell.angle_gamma   90.00
#
_symmetry.space_group_name_H-M   'P 1'
#
loop_
_entity.id
_entity.type
_entity.pdbx_description
1 polymer ?
#
loop_
_entity_poly.entity_id
_entity_poly.type
_entity_poly.pdbx_seq_one_letter_code
_entity_poly.pdbx_strand_id
1 'polypeptide(L)' 'MKFHLEAKVTISARTVVEADTLEAAIKIAAGRATASWEPSLNDEEVWICDDVDGTPFDIESQTL' A
#
# COMPACT_ATOMS: atom_id res chain seq x y z
N MET A 1 17.54 27.11 -11.23
CA MET A 1 16.14 26.96 -11.67
C MET A 1 15.59 25.72 -10.99
N LYS A 2 14.40 25.79 -10.37
CA LYS A 2 13.78 24.65 -9.69
C LYS A 2 12.50 24.28 -10.43
N PHE A 3 12.23 22.99 -10.59
CA PHE A 3 11.02 22.46 -11.20
C PHE A 3 10.18 21.80 -10.09
N HIS A 4 8.86 21.95 -10.15
CA HIS A 4 7.90 21.30 -9.25
C HIS A 4 6.98 20.41 -10.07
N LEU A 5 6.91 19.13 -9.69
CA LEU A 5 6.13 18.09 -10.39
C LEU A 5 5.35 17.29 -9.34
N GLU A 6 4.09 17.02 -9.65
CA GLU A 6 3.22 16.10 -8.93
C GLU A 6 2.93 14.89 -9.81
N ALA A 7 2.85 13.69 -9.22
CA ALA A 7 2.52 12.46 -9.92
C ALA A 7 1.81 11.48 -8.98
N LYS A 8 0.91 10.66 -9.54
CA LYS A 8 0.29 9.54 -8.83
C LYS A 8 1.12 8.27 -9.06
N VAL A 9 1.09 7.36 -8.10
CA VAL A 9 1.76 6.05 -8.19
C VAL A 9 0.78 4.92 -7.87
N THR A 10 0.94 3.80 -8.56
CA THR A 10 0.22 2.56 -8.24
C THR A 10 1.02 1.81 -7.18
N ILE A 11 0.37 1.33 -6.12
CA ILE A 11 1.06 0.60 -5.04
C ILE A 11 0.49 -0.82 -4.98
N SER A 12 1.38 -1.80 -4.89
CA SER A 12 1.03 -3.20 -4.65
C SER A 12 1.20 -3.52 -3.16
N ALA A 13 0.17 -4.10 -2.54
CA ALA A 13 0.22 -4.53 -1.15
C ALA A 13 0.21 -6.06 -1.08
N ARG A 14 0.98 -6.63 -0.15
CA ARG A 14 1.04 -8.08 0.07
C ARG A 14 0.80 -8.41 1.53
N THR A 15 0.18 -9.55 1.79
CA THR A 15 0.11 -10.15 3.12
C THR A 15 0.39 -11.65 3.06
N VAL A 16 0.87 -12.21 4.16
CA VAL A 16 1.06 -13.65 4.35
C VAL A 16 0.25 -14.08 5.57
N VAL A 17 -0.52 -15.16 5.42
CA VAL A 17 -1.39 -15.72 6.46
C VAL A 17 -1.16 -17.22 6.55
N GLU A 18 -1.20 -17.76 7.77
CA GLU A 18 -1.12 -19.20 8.05
C GLU A 18 -2.42 -19.65 8.74
N ALA A 19 -2.99 -20.77 8.27
CA ALA A 19 -4.18 -21.38 8.87
C ALA A 19 -4.26 -22.87 8.48
N ASP A 20 -5.03 -23.64 9.26
CA ASP A 20 -5.19 -25.10 9.05
C ASP A 20 -5.99 -25.46 7.79
N THR A 21 -6.75 -24.51 7.23
CA THR A 21 -7.53 -24.71 6.00
C THR A 21 -7.45 -23.50 5.08
N LEU A 22 -7.62 -23.75 3.77
CA LEU A 22 -7.68 -22.69 2.76
C LEU A 22 -8.81 -21.69 3.05
N GLU A 23 -9.97 -22.19 3.48
CA GLU A 23 -11.15 -21.36 3.76
C GLU A 23 -10.92 -20.43 4.96
N ALA A 24 -10.22 -20.92 5.99
CA ALA A 24 -9.78 -20.09 7.10
C ALA A 24 -8.73 -19.04 6.67
N ALA A 25 -7.74 -19.44 5.86
CA ALA A 25 -6.72 -18.53 5.35
C ALA A 25 -7.34 -17.39 4.52
N ILE A 26 -8.30 -17.69 3.64
CA ILE A 26 -9.02 -16.69 2.84
C ILE A 26 -9.79 -15.73 3.74
N LYS A 27 -10.48 -16.24 4.76
CA LYS A 27 -11.26 -15.41 5.70
C LYS A 27 -10.38 -14.45 6.49
N ILE A 28 -9.21 -14.90 6.94
CA ILE A 28 -8.23 -14.06 7.66
C ILE A 28 -7.67 -12.99 6.72
N ALA A 29 -7.20 -13.38 5.52
CA ALA A 29 -6.64 -12.45 4.56
C ALA A 29 -7.64 -11.36 4.14
N ALA A 30 -8.89 -11.73 3.87
CA ALA A 30 -9.95 -10.80 3.48
C ALA A 30 -10.39 -9.84 4.60
N GLY A 31 -10.08 -10.17 5.86
CA GLY A 31 -10.42 -9.33 7.03
C GLY A 31 -9.38 -8.27 7.36
N ARG A 32 -8.18 -8.31 6.77
CA ARG A 32 -7.09 -7.37 7.09
C ARG A 32 -7.29 -6.04 6.36
N ALA A 33 -7.18 -4.94 7.10
CA ALA A 33 -7.31 -3.59 6.55
C ALA A 33 -6.04 -3.18 5.78
N THR A 34 -6.20 -2.67 4.56
CA THR A 34 -5.12 -2.01 3.82
C THR A 34 -4.88 -0.63 4.42
N ALA A 35 -3.73 -0.39 5.04
CA ALA A 35 -3.32 0.95 5.44
C ALA A 35 -2.11 1.38 4.62
N SER A 36 -2.17 2.58 4.03
CA SER A 36 -0.96 3.30 3.63
C SER A 36 -0.23 3.67 4.91
N TRP A 37 1.06 3.36 5.00
CA TRP A 37 1.88 3.61 6.19
C TRP A 37 1.75 5.07 6.67
N GLU A 38 0.94 5.28 7.70
CA GLU A 38 0.96 6.48 8.54
C GLU A 38 1.70 6.10 9.83
N PRO A 39 2.78 6.80 10.22
CA PRO A 39 3.67 6.41 11.32
C PRO A 39 3.03 6.49 12.73
N SER A 40 1.69 6.52 12.84
CA SER A 40 0.93 6.68 14.08
C SER A 40 -0.04 5.52 14.39
N LEU A 41 -0.18 4.52 13.52
CA LEU A 41 -1.10 3.42 13.74
C LEU A 41 -0.40 2.27 14.47
N ASN A 42 -0.81 2.07 15.72
CA ASN A 42 -0.36 1.00 16.60
C ASN A 42 -0.54 -0.37 15.93
N ASP A 43 0.53 -1.17 15.94
CA ASP A 43 0.62 -2.48 15.31
C ASP A 43 -0.44 -3.48 15.80
N GLU A 44 -1.46 -3.74 14.99
CA GLU A 44 -2.13 -5.05 14.90
C GLU A 44 -2.50 -5.32 13.42
N GLU A 45 -1.75 -6.24 12.79
CA GLU A 45 -2.01 -6.88 11.49
C GLU A 45 -2.42 -5.99 10.29
N VAL A 46 -1.48 -5.17 9.82
CA VAL A 46 -1.63 -4.29 8.65
C VAL A 46 -0.98 -4.90 7.41
N TRP A 47 -1.53 -4.62 6.21
CA TRP A 47 -0.84 -4.93 4.95
C TRP A 47 0.37 -4.02 4.78
N ILE A 48 1.55 -4.62 4.65
CA ILE A 48 2.77 -3.87 4.41
C ILE A 48 2.92 -3.67 2.89
N CYS A 49 2.95 -2.42 2.46
CA CYS A 49 3.29 -2.05 1.09
C CYS A 49 4.81 -2.05 0.94
N ASP A 50 5.40 -3.23 0.77
CA ASP A 50 6.86 -3.38 0.62
C ASP A 50 7.36 -2.96 -0.77
N ASP A 51 6.50 -3.06 -1.79
CA ASP A 51 6.84 -2.69 -3.16
C ASP A 51 6.21 -1.35 -3.52
N VAL A 52 6.96 -0.27 -3.26
CA VAL A 52 6.76 1.01 -3.96
C VAL A 52 7.45 0.92 -5.32
N ASP A 53 7.03 -0.04 -6.14
CA ASP A 53 7.50 -0.27 -7.51
C ASP A 53 6.60 0.38 -8.57
N GLY A 54 5.61 1.15 -8.11
CA GLY A 54 4.65 1.88 -8.92
C GLY A 54 5.30 2.73 -9.99
N THR A 55 4.88 2.54 -11.24
CA THR A 55 5.21 3.49 -12.31
C THR A 55 4.40 4.78 -12.11
N PRO A 56 5.05 5.96 -12.08
CA PRO A 56 4.33 7.23 -11.99
C PRO A 56 3.40 7.45 -13.19
N PHE A 57 2.20 7.96 -12.93
CA PHE A 57 1.22 8.34 -13.93
C PHE A 57 0.51 9.64 -13.52
N ASP A 58 -0.28 10.24 -14.41
CA ASP A 58 -0.93 11.55 -14.19
C ASP A 58 0.06 12.63 -13.70
N ILE A 59 1.13 12.85 -14.46
CA ILE A 59 2.22 13.77 -14.07
C ILE A 59 1.84 15.21 -14.46
N GLU A 60 1.77 16.10 -13.48
CA GLU A 60 1.41 17.50 -13.67
C GLU A 60 2.50 18.44 -13.16
N SER A 61 2.84 19.47 -13.95
CA SER A 61 3.74 20.53 -13.51
C SER A 61 2.94 21.63 -12.82
N GLN A 62 3.24 21.92 -11.56
CA GLN A 62 2.68 23.09 -10.90
C GLN A 62 3.58 24.31 -11.12
N THR A 63 2.97 25.46 -11.41
CA THR A 63 3.67 26.75 -11.41
C THR A 63 3.39 27.38 -10.05
N LEU A 64 4.43 27.57 -9.25
CA LEU A 64 4.34 28.28 -7.95
C LEU A 64 4.09 29.78 -8.15
#